data_AF-A0A953IEF8-F1
#
_entry.id   AF-A0A953IEF8-F1
#
_cell.length_a   1.000
_cell.length_b   1.000
_cell.length_c   1.000
_cell.angle_alpha   90.00
_cell.angle_beta   90.00
_cell.angle_gamma   90.00
#
_symmetry.space_group_name_H-M   'P 1'
#
loop_
_entity.id
_entity.type
_entity.pdbx_description
1 polymer ?
#
loop_
_entity_poly.entity_id
_entity_poly.type
_entity_poly.pdbx_seq_one_letter_code
_entity_poly.pdbx_strand_id
1 'polypeptide(L)'
;RYDRAGLEAPSPAEVARELAAKPEIVDGLVRHLVAKKKLLRLPTGLVLAAAAVDRIAAELRSAGIERFTVAWFKERFGLTRKWAIPLLEHLDSAGVTRRVGDERWLRPARVGNASIPPETSRW
;
A
#
# COMPACT_ATOMS: atom_id res chain seq x y z
N ARG A 1 15.48 1.89 -8.13
CA ARG A 1 14.82 3.21 -8.31
C ARG A 1 13.55 3.28 -7.46
N TYR A 2 12.58 2.39 -7.66
CA TYR A 2 11.38 2.29 -6.81
C TYR A 2 11.66 2.19 -5.30
N ASP A 3 12.65 1.39 -4.88
CA ASP A 3 13.00 1.28 -3.45
C ASP A 3 13.56 2.57 -2.83
N ARG A 4 14.22 3.40 -3.64
CA ARG A 4 14.90 4.63 -3.22
C ARG A 4 14.01 5.86 -3.37
N ALA A 5 13.11 5.85 -4.35
CA ALA A 5 12.19 6.93 -4.66
C ALA A 5 10.94 6.92 -3.77
N GLY A 6 10.61 5.78 -3.14
CA GLY A 6 9.48 5.70 -2.22
C GLY A 6 8.17 6.19 -2.86
N LEU A 7 7.74 7.37 -2.44
CA LEU A 7 6.47 8.02 -2.82
C LEU A 7 6.63 9.07 -3.95
N GLU A 8 7.83 9.20 -4.51
CA GLU A 8 8.15 9.97 -5.73
C GLU A 8 8.59 9.06 -6.88
N ALA A 9 8.09 7.82 -6.87
CA ALA A 9 8.49 6.83 -7.86
C ALA A 9 8.17 7.31 -9.29
N PRO A 10 9.15 7.29 -10.22
CA PRO A 10 8.92 7.63 -11.60
C PRO A 10 7.93 6.65 -12.23
N SER A 11 7.05 7.18 -13.07
CA SER A 11 6.15 6.37 -13.88
C SER A 11 6.95 5.41 -14.78
N PRO A 12 6.37 4.27 -15.19
CA PRO A 12 7.04 3.36 -16.12
C PRO A 12 7.53 4.06 -17.41
N ALA A 13 6.79 5.05 -17.90
CA ALA A 13 7.18 5.85 -19.06
C ALA A 13 8.40 6.75 -18.80
N GLU A 14 8.47 7.38 -17.62
CA GLU A 14 9.64 8.16 -17.20
C GLU A 14 10.87 7.27 -17.02
N VAL A 15 10.71 6.08 -16.42
CA VAL A 15 11.77 5.08 -16.30
C VAL A 15 12.28 4.64 -17.67
N ALA A 16 11.37 4.40 -18.63
CA ALA A 16 11.76 4.03 -19.99
C ALA A 16 12.58 5.13 -20.67
N ARG A 17 12.17 6.40 -20.54
CA ARG A 17 12.91 7.55 -21.07
C ARG A 17 14.28 7.70 -20.44
N GLU A 18 14.37 7.64 -19.11
CA GLU A 18 15.64 7.76 -18.38
C GLU A 18 16.63 6.64 -18.72
N LEU A 19 16.14 5.42 -18.91
CA LEU A 19 16.97 4.26 -19.24
C LEU A 19 17.25 4.13 -20.75
N ALA A 20 16.76 5.06 -21.57
CA ALA A 20 16.76 4.97 -23.04
C ALA A 20 16.26 3.59 -23.53
N ALA A 21 15.29 3.01 -22.81
CA ALA A 21 14.77 1.68 -23.04
C ALA A 21 13.44 1.75 -23.81
N LYS A 22 13.16 0.70 -24.59
CA LYS A 22 11.85 0.54 -25.24
C LYS A 22 10.75 0.42 -24.17
N PRO A 23 9.62 1.17 -24.27
CA PRO A 23 8.54 1.13 -23.28
C PRO A 23 8.01 -0.28 -22.98
N GLU A 24 7.96 -1.16 -24.00
CA GLU A 24 7.46 -2.53 -23.88
C GLU A 24 8.34 -3.38 -22.94
N ILE A 25 9.66 -3.14 -22.95
CA ILE A 25 10.61 -3.83 -22.06
C ILE A 25 10.38 -3.39 -20.62
N VAL A 26 10.20 -2.09 -20.39
CA VAL A 26 9.96 -1.54 -19.04
C VAL A 26 8.63 -2.03 -18.49
N ASP A 27 7.57 -2.02 -19.31
CA ASP A 27 6.27 -2.54 -18.91
C ASP A 27 6.30 -4.04 -18.60
N GLY A 28 7.02 -4.83 -19.41
CA GLY A 28 7.26 -6.24 -19.14
C GLY A 28 7.96 -6.47 -17.80
N LEU A 29 9.00 -5.68 -17.52
CA LEU A 29 9.74 -5.75 -16.25
C LEU A 29 8.88 -5.33 -15.06
N VAL A 30 8.11 -4.24 -15.18
CA VAL A 30 7.18 -3.80 -14.12
C VAL A 30 6.15 -4.87 -13.86
N ARG A 31 5.55 -5.47 -14.90
CA ARG A 31 4.58 -6.56 -14.75
C ARG A 31 5.19 -7.76 -14.03
N HIS A 32 6.41 -8.15 -14.38
CA HIS A 32 7.14 -9.23 -13.72
C HIS A 32 7.41 -8.92 -12.24
N LEU A 33 7.82 -7.70 -11.92
CA LEU A 33 8.10 -7.29 -10.54
C LEU A 33 6.83 -7.15 -9.69
N VAL A 34 5.70 -6.79 -10.30
CA VAL A 34 4.38 -6.83 -9.65
C VAL A 34 3.96 -8.28 -9.38
N ALA A 35 4.14 -9.18 -10.35
CA ALA A 35 3.87 -10.61 -10.15
C ALA A 35 4.71 -11.22 -9.02
N LYS A 36 5.96 -10.76 -8.88
CA LYS A 36 6.86 -11.13 -7.77
C LYS A 36 6.58 -10.38 -6.45
N LYS A 37 5.53 -9.57 -6.37
CA LYS A 37 5.16 -8.75 -5.19
C LYS A 37 6.26 -7.79 -4.72
N LYS A 38 7.20 -7.42 -5.60
CA LYS A 38 8.24 -6.41 -5.30
C LYS A 38 7.73 -5.01 -5.58
N LEU A 39 6.92 -4.87 -6.62
CA LEU A 39 6.22 -3.63 -6.95
C LEU A 39 4.72 -3.81 -6.76
N LEU A 40 4.06 -2.69 -6.54
CA LEU A 40 2.62 -2.61 -6.44
C LEU A 40 2.13 -1.58 -7.46
N ARG A 41 1.16 -1.99 -8.28
CA ARG A 41 0.49 -1.09 -9.21
C ARG A 41 -0.83 -0.65 -8.61
N LEU A 42 -0.97 0.65 -8.37
CA LEU A 42 -2.20 1.27 -7.89
C LEU A 42 -3.22 1.38 -9.03
N PRO A 43 -4.52 1.52 -8.74
CA PRO A 43 -5.58 1.61 -9.76
C PRO A 43 -5.35 2.74 -10.78
N THR A 44 -4.72 3.83 -10.35
CA THR A 44 -4.37 4.99 -11.19
C THR A 44 -3.18 4.75 -12.14
N GLY A 45 -2.61 3.54 -12.16
CA GLY A 45 -1.44 3.20 -12.95
C GLY A 45 -0.09 3.58 -12.31
N LEU A 46 -0.12 4.22 -11.14
CA LEU A 46 1.07 4.52 -10.35
C LEU A 46 1.72 3.23 -9.82
N VAL A 47 3.05 3.22 -9.75
CA VAL A 47 3.81 2.05 -9.32
C VAL A 47 4.67 2.42 -8.12
N LEU A 48 4.55 1.65 -7.05
CA LEU A 48 5.29 1.83 -5.79
C LEU A 48 6.07 0.56 -5.46
N ALA A 49 7.13 0.70 -4.65
CA ALA A 49 7.74 -0.46 -4.02
C ALA A 49 6.78 -1.05 -2.97
N ALA A 50 6.56 -2.37 -3.00
CA ALA A 50 5.70 -3.03 -2.01
C ALA A 50 6.21 -2.79 -0.59
N ALA A 51 7.53 -2.85 -0.39
CA ALA A 51 8.17 -2.55 0.90
C ALA A 51 7.94 -1.12 1.42
N ALA A 52 7.63 -0.15 0.55
CA ALA A 52 7.24 1.19 1.00
C ALA A 52 5.82 1.19 1.57
N VAL A 53 4.90 0.49 0.91
CA VAL A 53 3.51 0.33 1.37
C VAL A 53 3.48 -0.45 2.70
N ASP A 54 4.26 -1.51 2.81
CA ASP A 54 4.35 -2.31 4.05
C ASP A 54 4.85 -1.49 5.23
N ARG A 55 5.85 -0.61 5.02
CA ARG A 55 6.34 0.31 6.05
C ARG A 55 5.27 1.29 6.50
N ILE A 56 4.53 1.88 5.56
CA ILE A 56 3.41 2.79 5.87
C ILE A 56 2.34 2.06 6.69
N ALA A 57 1.96 0.84 6.29
CA ALA A 57 0.98 0.05 7.02
C ALA A 57 1.45 -0.35 8.42
N ALA A 58 2.73 -0.67 8.60
CA ALA A 58 3.32 -0.94 9.90
C ALA A 58 3.32 0.31 10.78
N GLU A 59 3.74 1.45 10.23
CA GLU A 59 3.78 2.71 10.95
C GLU A 59 2.39 3.15 11.42
N LEU A 60 1.38 3.07 10.53
CA LEU A 60 -0.02 3.33 10.88
C LEU A 60 -0.49 2.48 12.06
N ARG A 61 -0.18 1.18 12.06
CA ARG A 61 -0.55 0.28 13.17
C ARG A 61 0.17 0.61 14.48
N SER A 62 1.41 1.09 14.40
CA SER A 62 2.20 1.49 15.57
C SER A 62 1.91 2.90 16.08
N ALA A 63 1.15 3.71 15.32
CA ALA A 63 0.91 5.12 15.65
C ALA A 63 0.00 5.33 16.86
N GLY A 64 -0.61 4.27 17.42
CA GLY A 64 -1.51 4.37 18.58
C GLY A 64 -2.83 5.09 18.27
N ILE A 65 -3.19 5.20 17.00
CA ILE A 65 -4.44 5.81 16.54
C ILE A 65 -5.42 4.72 16.11
N GLU A 66 -6.72 4.95 16.29
CA GLU A 66 -7.76 4.04 15.80
C GLU A 66 -8.30 4.46 14.43
N ARG A 67 -8.28 5.77 14.18
CA ARG A 67 -8.79 6.38 12.96
C ARG A 67 -7.99 7.62 12.58
N PHE A 68 -8.02 7.97 11.30
CA PHE A 68 -7.34 9.15 10.76
C PHE A 68 -8.07 9.73 9.56
N THR A 69 -7.84 11.02 9.29
CA THR A 69 -8.35 11.70 8.09
C THR A 69 -7.34 11.62 6.95
N VAL A 70 -7.80 11.82 5.71
CA VAL A 70 -6.89 11.94 4.55
C VAL A 70 -5.89 13.08 4.74
N ALA A 71 -6.28 14.17 5.40
CA ALA A 71 -5.40 15.30 5.68
C ALA A 71 -4.23 14.88 6.58
N TRP A 72 -4.55 14.22 7.71
CA TRP A 72 -3.55 13.69 8.63
C TRP A 72 -2.59 12.71 7.94
N PHE A 73 -3.13 11.81 7.11
CA PHE A 73 -2.30 10.84 6.37
C PHE A 73 -1.31 11.52 5.42
N LYS A 74 -1.75 12.56 4.69
CA LYS A 74 -0.88 13.33 3.81
C LYS A 74 0.25 14.01 4.58
N GLU A 75 -0.09 14.67 5.68
CA GLU A 75 0.88 15.38 6.51
C GLU A 75 1.89 14.41 7.13
N ARG A 76 1.41 13.28 7.67
CA ARG A 76 2.26 12.28 8.32
C ARG A 76 3.30 11.68 7.38
N PHE A 77 2.91 11.37 6.15
CA PHE A 77 3.77 10.68 5.18
C PHE A 77 4.35 11.61 4.10
N GLY A 78 4.15 12.93 4.22
CA GLY A 78 4.61 13.91 3.23
C GLY A 78 4.01 13.69 1.83
N LEU A 79 2.77 13.21 1.76
CA LEU A 79 2.15 12.74 0.52
C LEU A 79 1.29 13.79 -0.18
N THR A 80 1.46 13.90 -1.50
CA THR A 80 0.52 14.65 -2.34
C THR A 80 -0.76 13.85 -2.58
N ARG A 81 -1.84 14.53 -2.97
CA ARG A 81 -3.15 13.90 -3.25
C ARG A 81 -3.07 12.80 -4.32
N LYS A 82 -2.19 12.98 -5.32
CA LYS A 82 -1.92 12.03 -6.40
C LYS A 82 -1.52 10.65 -5.87
N TRP A 83 -0.82 10.61 -4.74
CA TRP A 83 -0.33 9.38 -4.12
C TRP A 83 -1.19 8.93 -2.95
N ALA A 84 -1.64 9.88 -2.11
CA ALA A 84 -2.37 9.56 -0.90
C ALA A 84 -3.69 8.82 -1.17
N ILE A 85 -4.51 9.31 -2.10
CA ILE A 85 -5.83 8.69 -2.33
C ILE A 85 -5.69 7.26 -2.88
N PRO A 86 -4.91 7.01 -3.96
CA PRO A 86 -4.81 5.66 -4.50
C PRO A 86 -4.11 4.69 -3.54
N LEU A 87 -3.16 5.17 -2.73
CA LEU A 87 -2.54 4.35 -1.69
C LEU A 87 -3.54 3.98 -0.59
N LEU A 88 -4.37 4.93 -0.16
CA LEU A 88 -5.40 4.66 0.84
C LEU A 88 -6.48 3.71 0.32
N GLU A 89 -6.90 3.83 -0.94
CA GLU A 89 -7.80 2.87 -1.59
C GLU A 89 -7.20 1.46 -1.64
N HIS A 90 -5.88 1.38 -1.88
CA HIS A 90 -5.16 0.11 -1.82
C HIS A 90 -5.14 -0.47 -0.39
N LEU A 91 -4.85 0.34 0.63
CA LEU A 91 -4.88 -0.08 2.04
C LEU A 91 -6.28 -0.50 2.50
N ASP A 92 -7.33 0.16 1.99
CA ASP A 92 -8.73 -0.20 2.22
C ASP A 92 -9.03 -1.58 1.61
N SER A 93 -8.61 -1.81 0.37
CA SER A 93 -8.80 -3.07 -0.36
C SER A 93 -7.99 -4.22 0.25
N ALA A 94 -6.79 -3.93 0.76
CA ALA A 94 -5.94 -4.87 1.47
C ALA A 94 -6.45 -5.19 2.90
N GLY A 95 -7.49 -4.52 3.37
CA GLY A 95 -8.04 -4.71 4.71
C GLY A 95 -7.12 -4.20 5.82
N VAL A 96 -6.24 -3.24 5.52
CA VAL A 96 -5.46 -2.50 6.53
C VAL A 96 -6.32 -1.40 7.15
N THR A 97 -7.09 -0.71 6.31
CA THR A 97 -8.01 0.35 6.72
C THR A 97 -9.43 0.07 6.26
N ARG A 98 -10.38 0.86 6.75
CA ARG A 98 -11.75 0.95 6.23
C ARG A 98 -12.17 2.41 6.24
N ARG A 99 -12.61 2.91 5.09
CA ARG A 99 -13.24 4.22 4.98
C ARG A 99 -14.62 4.24 5.67
N VAL A 100 -14.83 5.21 6.54
CA VAL A 100 -16.10 5.51 7.20
C VAL A 100 -16.30 7.03 7.14
N GLY A 101 -17.17 7.49 6.23
CA GLY A 101 -17.31 8.91 5.92
C GLY A 101 -16.01 9.52 5.38
N ASP A 102 -15.51 10.54 6.07
CA ASP A 102 -14.28 11.26 5.74
C ASP A 102 -13.03 10.73 6.46
N GLU A 103 -13.22 9.71 7.29
CA GLU A 103 -12.15 9.08 8.06
C GLU A 103 -11.87 7.67 7.59
N ARG A 104 -10.72 7.15 8.03
CA ARG A 104 -10.33 5.76 7.88
C ARG A 104 -10.03 5.15 9.23
N TRP A 105 -10.65 4.02 9.48
CA TRP A 105 -10.46 3.22 10.67
C TRP A 105 -9.40 2.16 10.39
N LEU A 106 -8.43 2.04 11.28
CA LEU A 106 -7.44 0.97 11.20
C LEU A 106 -8.10 -0.35 11.61
N ARG A 107 -7.82 -1.38 10.84
CA ARG A 107 -8.26 -2.74 11.18
C ARG A 107 -7.20 -3.41 12.04
N PRO A 108 -7.60 -4.17 13.08
CA PRO A 108 -6.69 -5.07 13.76
C PRO A 108 -6.01 -5.96 12.72
N ALA A 109 -4.71 -6.19 12.88
CA ALA A 109 -4.04 -7.21 12.08
C ALA A 109 -4.83 -8.51 12.27
N ARG A 110 -5.28 -9.14 11.18
CA ARG A 110 -5.90 -10.46 11.27
C ARG A 110 -4.85 -11.38 11.87
N VAL A 111 -4.98 -11.70 13.16
CA VAL A 111 -4.29 -12.83 13.76
C VAL A 111 -4.81 -14.04 12.99
N GLY A 112 -3.93 -14.69 12.23
CA GLY A 112 -4.29 -15.88 11.46
C GLY A 112 -4.92 -16.88 12.41
N ASN A 113 -6.16 -17.26 12.10
CA ASN A 113 -6.98 -18.31 12.71
C ASN A 113 -6.24 -19.13 13.79
N ALA A 114 -6.24 -18.63 15.03
CA ALA A 114 -6.04 -19.51 16.17
C ALA A 114 -7.31 -20.35 16.24
N SER A 115 -7.16 -21.64 15.99
CA SER A 115 -8.18 -22.65 16.19
C SER A 115 -8.89 -22.36 17.52
N ILE A 116 -10.15 -21.96 17.47
CA ILE A 116 -11.03 -21.96 18.64
C ILE A 116 -11.07 -23.44 19.05
N PRO A 117 -10.53 -23.85 20.22
CA PRO A 117 -10.84 -25.19 20.71
C PRO A 117 -12.35 -25.21 20.92
N PRO A 118 -13.08 -26.21 20.40
CA PRO A 118 -14.52 -26.28 20.64
C PRO A 118 -14.72 -26.41 22.15
N GLU A 119 -15.28 -25.37 22.73
CA GLU A 119 -15.92 -25.43 24.03
C GLU A 119 -17.01 -26.51 23.92
N THR A 120 -16.70 -27.70 24.42
CA THR A 120 -17.66 -28.77 24.59
C THR A 120 -17.85 -28.95 26.08
N SER A 121 -19.05 -28.59 26.51
CA SER A 121 -19.61 -28.88 27.82
C SER A 121 -19.61 -30.38 28.13
N ARG A 122 -19.75 -30.68 29.43
CA ARG A 122 -19.95 -31.99 30.10
C ARG A 122 -18.64 -32.67 30.50
N TRP A 123 -18.38 -32.78 31.81
CA TRP A 123 -19.10 -33.64 32.77
C TRP A 123 -19.31 -32.91 34.09
#